data_AF-A0A930NN95-F1
#
_entry.id   AF-A0A930NN95-F1
#
_cell.length_a   1.000
_cell.length_b   1.000
_cell.length_c   1.000
_cell.angle_alpha   90.00
_cell.angle_beta   90.00
_cell.angle_gamma   90.00
#
_symmetry.space_group_name_H-M   'P 1'
#
loop_
_entity.id
_entity.type
_entity.pdbx_description
1 polymer ?
#
loop_
_entity_poly.entity_id
_entity_poly.type
_entity_poly.pdbx_seq_one_letter_code
_entity_poly.pdbx_strand_id
1 'polypeptide(L)'
;MKADNKRWTEEDATFVKNNLGKLSFEQMGRALNRSAMSVRLFALRNRLTVGLQVKRNILMEMLKIKFRHPEDFTPTRAFYTETGINQRRFWDLYYGRKHISSKEYAAVAEYLGVTLQEALDSRQLDLFEENEE
;
A
#
# COMPACT_ATOMS: atom_id res chain seq x y z
N MET A 1 11.54 27.65 -22.91
CA MET A 1 12.97 27.33 -22.68
C MET A 1 13.09 25.83 -22.48
N LYS A 2 13.85 25.13 -23.33
CA LYS A 2 14.16 23.71 -23.10
C LYS A 2 15.05 23.66 -21.86
N ALA A 3 14.58 23.00 -20.80
CA ALA A 3 15.42 22.78 -19.62
C ALA A 3 16.63 21.96 -20.08
N ASP A 4 17.83 22.51 -19.89
CA ASP A 4 19.07 21.79 -20.13
C ASP A 4 19.02 20.42 -19.44
N ASN A 5 19.60 19.41 -20.08
CA ASN A 5 19.53 18.03 -19.65
C ASN A 5 20.45 17.81 -18.42
N LYS A 6 20.09 18.42 -17.29
CA LYS A 6 20.82 18.39 -16.02
C LYS A 6 20.96 16.93 -15.59
N ARG A 7 22.19 16.41 -15.61
CA ARG A 7 22.51 15.05 -15.15
C ARG A 7 22.02 14.85 -13.71
N TRP A 8 21.51 13.66 -13.43
CA TRP A 8 21.11 13.25 -12.08
C TRP A 8 22.35 13.00 -11.23
N THR A 9 22.48 13.69 -10.11
CA THR A 9 23.54 13.44 -9.12
C THR A 9 23.11 12.36 -8.12
N GLU A 10 24.06 11.84 -7.34
CA GLU A 10 23.77 10.90 -6.25
C GLU A 10 22.94 11.55 -5.15
N GLU A 11 23.16 12.84 -4.87
CA GLU A 11 22.36 13.64 -3.94
C GLU A 11 20.90 13.74 -4.41
N ASP A 12 20.69 14.04 -5.71
CA ASP A 12 19.36 14.06 -6.31
C ASP A 12 18.66 12.70 -6.17
N ALA A 13 19.39 11.62 -6.44
CA ALA A 13 18.89 10.25 -6.33
C ALA A 13 18.49 9.89 -4.90
N THR A 14 19.31 10.27 -3.92
CA THR A 14 19.07 10.04 -2.50
C THR A 14 17.89 10.86 -1.99
N PHE A 15 17.76 12.11 -2.44
CA PHE A 15 16.59 12.94 -2.15
C PHE A 15 15.30 12.32 -2.68
N VAL A 16 15.28 11.85 -3.94
CA VAL A 16 14.09 11.18 -4.50
C VAL A 16 13.78 9.91 -3.71
N LYS A 17 14.76 9.05 -3.42
CA LYS A 17 14.55 7.82 -2.62
C LYS A 17 13.92 8.09 -1.26
N ASN A 18 14.39 9.10 -0.54
CA ASN A 18 13.92 9.41 0.82
C ASN A 18 12.54 10.07 0.87
N ASN A 19 12.14 10.74 -0.22
CA ASN A 19 10.90 11.51 -0.31
C ASN A 19 9.81 10.84 -1.16
N LEU A 20 10.11 9.73 -1.83
CA LEU A 20 9.11 8.94 -2.56
C LEU A 20 8.00 8.47 -1.62
N GLY A 21 6.77 8.88 -1.92
CA GLY A 21 5.58 8.58 -1.12
C GLY A 21 5.29 9.61 -0.01
N LYS A 22 6.25 10.48 0.34
CA LYS A 22 6.03 11.60 1.29
C LYS A 22 5.65 12.90 0.57
N LEU A 23 6.31 13.17 -0.55
CA LEU A 23 6.08 14.36 -1.38
C LEU A 23 5.45 13.97 -2.72
N SER A 24 4.71 14.88 -3.32
CA SER A 24 4.25 14.72 -4.71
C SER A 24 5.40 14.93 -5.69
N PHE A 25 5.29 14.38 -6.90
CA PHE A 25 6.29 14.59 -7.96
C PHE A 25 6.46 16.07 -8.33
N GLU A 26 5.43 16.90 -8.15
CA GLU A 26 5.52 18.35 -8.37
C GLU A 26 6.32 19.07 -7.28
N GLN A 27 6.15 18.68 -6.02
CA GLN A 27 6.93 19.22 -4.91
C GLN A 27 8.40 18.80 -5.02
N MET A 28 8.66 17.53 -5.36
CA MET A 28 10.02 17.04 -5.63
C MET A 28 10.65 17.74 -6.84
N GLY A 29 9.86 17.98 -7.89
CA GLY A 29 10.31 18.74 -9.06
C GLY A 29 10.75 20.16 -8.68
N ARG A 30 9.94 20.87 -7.89
CA ARG A 30 10.29 22.21 -7.37
C ARG A 30 11.57 22.19 -6.53
N ALA A 31 11.73 21.23 -5.62
CA ALA A 31 12.92 21.12 -4.78
C ALA A 31 14.21 20.85 -5.59
N LEU A 32 14.11 20.05 -6.65
CA LEU A 32 15.25 19.67 -7.50
C LEU A 32 15.47 20.61 -8.70
N ASN A 33 14.64 21.65 -8.84
CA ASN A 33 14.57 22.51 -10.03
C ASN A 33 14.39 21.71 -11.33
N ARG A 34 13.51 20.70 -11.33
CA ARG A 34 13.17 19.84 -12.48
C ARG A 34 11.66 19.73 -12.67
N SER A 35 11.24 19.33 -13.87
CA SER A 35 9.82 19.03 -14.11
C SER A 35 9.38 17.79 -13.33
N ALA A 36 8.12 17.77 -12.88
CA ALA A 36 7.53 16.61 -12.20
C ALA A 36 7.65 15.32 -13.04
N MET A 37 7.53 15.45 -14.36
CA MET A 37 7.70 14.34 -15.30
C MET A 37 9.13 13.78 -15.29
N SER A 38 10.15 14.64 -15.20
CA SER A 38 11.55 14.20 -15.11
C SER A 38 11.78 13.35 -13.86
N VAL A 39 11.23 13.77 -12.72
CA VAL A 39 11.30 13.02 -11.45
C VAL A 39 10.58 11.67 -11.56
N ARG A 40 9.38 11.65 -12.19
CA ARG A 40 8.62 10.42 -12.42
C ARG A 40 9.38 9.42 -13.30
N LEU A 41 9.99 9.87 -14.39
CA LEU A 41 10.80 9.03 -15.29
C LEU A 41 12.05 8.49 -14.59
N PHE A 42 12.68 9.31 -13.75
CA PHE A 42 13.81 8.89 -12.94
C PHE A 42 13.44 7.77 -11.97
N ALA A 43 12.33 7.92 -11.23
CA ALA A 43 11.84 6.88 -10.33
C ALA A 43 11.55 5.58 -11.08
N LEU A 44 10.90 5.66 -12.25
CA LEU A 44 10.60 4.49 -13.08
C LEU A 44 11.86 3.77 -13.57
N ARG A 45 12.84 4.52 -14.11
CA ARG A 45 14.11 3.96 -14.63
C ARG A 45 14.93 3.28 -13.54
N ASN A 46 14.90 3.81 -12.33
CA ASN A 46 15.60 3.28 -11.17
C ASN A 46 14.77 2.27 -10.36
N ARG A 47 13.59 1.86 -10.87
CA ARG A 47 12.66 0.92 -10.22
C ARG A 47 12.33 1.31 -8.78
N LEU A 48 12.29 2.61 -8.49
CA LEU A 48 11.94 3.12 -7.17
C LEU A 48 10.43 3.05 -7.01
N THR A 49 9.97 2.18 -6.12
CA THR A 49 8.57 2.08 -5.75
C THR A 49 8.34 2.91 -4.50
N VAL A 50 7.17 3.55 -4.40
CA VAL A 50 6.70 4.03 -3.10
C VAL A 50 6.68 2.82 -2.16
N GLY A 51 7.28 2.96 -0.98
CA GLY A 51 7.25 1.92 0.03
C GLY A 51 5.81 1.53 0.38
N LEU A 52 5.65 0.40 1.06
CA LEU A 52 4.37 -0.03 1.62
C LEU A 52 3.78 1.14 2.43
N GLN A 53 2.62 1.64 2.00
CA GLN A 53 1.97 2.76 2.68
C GLN A 53 1.40 2.31 4.03
N VAL A 54 1.05 1.02 4.12
CA VAL A 54 0.45 0.40 5.28
C VAL A 54 1.53 -0.34 6.08
N LYS A 55 1.80 0.11 7.31
CA LYS A 55 2.71 -0.60 8.23
C LYS A 55 2.15 -1.96 8.66
N ARG A 56 0.83 -2.05 8.89
CA ARG A 56 0.11 -3.25 9.34
C ARG A 56 -1.10 -3.55 8.46
N ASN A 57 -1.06 -4.65 7.72
CA ASN A 57 -2.08 -4.99 6.73
C ASN A 57 -3.21 -5.84 7.35
N ILE A 58 -4.24 -5.17 7.84
CA ILE A 58 -5.41 -5.82 8.47
C ILE A 58 -6.22 -6.72 7.52
N LEU A 59 -6.16 -6.50 6.19
CA LEU A 59 -6.78 -7.43 5.23
C LEU A 59 -6.01 -8.76 5.19
N MET A 60 -4.69 -8.69 5.24
CA MET A 60 -3.84 -9.88 5.26
C MET A 60 -4.01 -10.67 6.56
N GLU A 61 -4.18 -9.99 7.70
CA GLU A 61 -4.50 -10.63 8.97
C GLU A 61 -5.82 -11.39 8.92
N MET A 62 -6.88 -10.76 8.38
CA MET A 62 -8.16 -11.44 8.17
C MET A 62 -8.03 -12.68 7.28
N LEU A 63 -7.25 -12.59 6.20
CA LEU A 63 -7.00 -13.75 5.33
C LEU A 63 -6.23 -14.86 6.06
N LYS A 64 -5.29 -14.53 6.95
CA LYS A 64 -4.57 -15.52 7.78
C LYS A 64 -5.48 -16.23 8.79
N ILE A 65 -6.53 -15.57 9.27
CA ILE A 65 -7.52 -16.20 10.15
C ILE A 65 -8.26 -17.30 9.38
N LYS A 66 -8.66 -17.03 8.14
CA LYS A 66 -9.48 -17.95 7.35
C LYS A 66 -8.66 -19.01 6.59
N PHE A 67 -7.46 -18.65 6.13
CA PHE A 67 -6.62 -19.50 5.29
C PHE A 67 -5.29 -19.79 5.97
N ARG A 68 -4.89 -21.06 6.02
CA ARG A 68 -3.56 -21.47 6.50
C ARG A 68 -2.43 -20.83 5.69
N HIS A 69 -2.65 -20.70 4.37
CA HIS A 69 -1.79 -19.96 3.45
C HIS A 69 -2.65 -18.88 2.77
N PRO A 70 -2.49 -17.60 3.14
CA PRO A 70 -3.24 -16.49 2.51
C PRO A 70 -3.00 -16.35 1.00
N GLU A 71 -1.93 -16.95 0.49
CA GLU A 71 -1.58 -16.99 -0.94
C GLU A 71 -2.53 -17.88 -1.75
N ASP A 72 -3.19 -18.85 -1.10
CA ASP A 72 -4.18 -19.72 -1.74
C ASP A 72 -5.49 -18.99 -2.05
N PHE A 73 -5.70 -17.82 -1.44
CA PHE A 73 -6.88 -17.02 -1.71
C PHE A 73 -6.76 -16.35 -3.07
N THR A 74 -7.41 -16.95 -4.06
CA THR A 74 -7.60 -16.36 -5.39
C THR A 74 -8.99 -15.71 -5.47
N PRO A 75 -9.08 -14.38 -5.54
CA PRO A 75 -10.37 -13.70 -5.58
C PRO A 75 -11.15 -14.09 -6.85
N THR A 76 -12.40 -14.52 -6.67
CA THR A 76 -13.29 -14.90 -7.78
C THR A 76 -14.12 -13.71 -8.26
N ARG A 77 -14.83 -13.86 -9.38
CA ARG A 77 -15.80 -12.85 -9.83
C ARG A 77 -16.94 -12.63 -8.83
N ALA A 78 -17.34 -13.69 -8.11
CA ALA A 78 -18.36 -13.60 -7.06
C ALA A 78 -17.87 -12.68 -5.93
N PHE A 79 -16.64 -12.90 -5.45
CA PHE A 79 -16.01 -12.05 -4.44
C PHE A 79 -16.04 -10.56 -4.82
N TYR A 80 -15.62 -10.20 -6.04
CA TYR A 80 -15.59 -8.79 -6.46
C TYR A 80 -16.99 -8.18 -6.57
N THR A 81 -17.97 -8.97 -7.01
CA THR A 81 -19.37 -8.51 -7.13
C THR A 81 -20.00 -8.30 -5.75
N GLU A 82 -19.80 -9.24 -4.84
CA GLU A 82 -20.41 -9.21 -3.49
C GLU A 82 -19.74 -8.19 -2.57
N THR A 83 -18.41 -8.11 -2.59
CA THR A 83 -17.68 -7.13 -1.77
C THR A 83 -17.70 -5.72 -2.34
N GLY A 84 -18.03 -5.56 -3.62
CA GLY A 84 -17.93 -4.29 -4.34
C GLY A 84 -16.50 -3.77 -4.53
N ILE A 85 -15.48 -4.58 -4.21
CA ILE A 85 -14.08 -4.20 -4.36
C ILE A 85 -13.64 -4.45 -5.80
N ASN A 86 -13.06 -3.44 -6.44
CA ASN A 86 -12.45 -3.60 -7.76
C ASN A 86 -11.20 -4.50 -7.69
N GLN A 87 -10.95 -5.34 -8.70
CA GLN A 87 -9.79 -6.22 -8.79
C GLN A 87 -8.46 -5.51 -8.50
N ARG A 88 -8.21 -4.37 -9.15
CA ARG A 88 -6.97 -3.60 -8.90
C ARG A 88 -6.90 -3.08 -7.47
N ARG A 89 -8.04 -2.65 -6.92
CA ARG A 89 -8.15 -2.16 -5.54
C ARG A 89 -7.81 -3.26 -4.56
N PHE A 90 -8.37 -4.47 -4.73
CA PHE A 90 -8.04 -5.62 -3.89
C PHE A 90 -6.53 -5.88 -3.84
N TRP A 91 -5.85 -5.92 -4.98
CA TRP A 91 -4.40 -6.16 -5.00
C TRP A 91 -3.59 -5.01 -4.39
N ASP A 92 -4.02 -3.75 -4.56
CA ASP A 92 -3.41 -2.62 -3.85
C ASP A 92 -3.55 -2.79 -2.32
N LEU A 93 -4.66 -3.34 -1.83
CA LEU A 93 -4.88 -3.65 -0.41
C LEU A 93 -4.08 -4.87 0.05
N TYR A 94 -4.08 -5.96 -0.72
CA TYR A 94 -3.36 -7.21 -0.42
C TYR A 94 -1.86 -6.97 -0.23
N TYR A 95 -1.26 -6.18 -1.12
CA TYR A 95 0.15 -5.80 -1.01
C TYR A 95 0.41 -4.62 -0.08
N GLY A 96 -0.57 -4.13 0.71
CA GLY A 96 -0.36 -3.02 1.65
C GLY A 96 0.05 -1.70 0.99
N ARG A 97 -0.24 -1.52 -0.30
CA ARG A 97 0.02 -0.26 -1.03
C ARG A 97 -0.98 0.83 -0.65
N LYS A 98 -2.16 0.44 -0.19
CA LYS A 98 -3.23 1.36 0.25
C LYS A 98 -3.94 0.83 1.48
N HIS A 99 -4.46 1.73 2.29
CA HIS A 99 -5.31 1.39 3.44
C HIS A 99 -6.70 0.91 2.97
N ILE A 100 -7.21 -0.12 3.65
CA ILE A 100 -8.58 -0.60 3.50
C ILE A 100 -9.55 0.31 4.26
N SER A 101 -10.70 0.60 3.65
CA SER A 101 -11.80 1.33 4.30
C SER A 101 -12.58 0.41 5.23
N SER A 102 -13.21 0.95 6.27
CA SER A 102 -14.09 0.18 7.18
C SER A 102 -15.22 -0.53 6.44
N LYS A 103 -15.76 0.07 5.36
CA LYS A 103 -16.80 -0.55 4.53
C LYS A 103 -16.26 -1.75 3.72
N GLU A 104 -15.09 -1.58 3.11
CA GLU A 104 -14.40 -2.65 2.36
C GLU A 104 -14.05 -3.81 3.31
N TYR A 105 -13.58 -3.48 4.51
CA TYR A 105 -13.25 -4.48 5.54
C TYR A 105 -14.47 -5.28 5.98
N ALA A 106 -15.59 -4.61 6.29
CA ALA A 106 -16.83 -5.28 6.70
C ALA A 106 -17.35 -6.21 5.60
N ALA A 107 -17.36 -5.76 4.34
CA ALA A 107 -17.83 -6.57 3.22
C ALA A 107 -16.96 -7.82 2.97
N VAL A 108 -15.63 -7.71 3.11
CA VAL A 108 -14.73 -8.87 3.00
C VAL A 108 -14.90 -9.82 4.18
N ALA A 109 -15.08 -9.30 5.39
CA ALA A 109 -15.33 -10.12 6.59
C ALA A 109 -16.63 -10.91 6.45
N GLU A 110 -17.70 -10.26 5.98
CA GLU A 110 -18.99 -10.88 5.71
C GLU A 110 -18.87 -11.98 4.65
N TYR A 111 -18.19 -11.71 3.53
CA TYR A 111 -17.97 -12.70 2.46
C TYR A 111 -17.19 -13.93 2.96
N LEU A 112 -16.15 -13.73 3.77
CA LEU A 112 -15.33 -14.82 4.30
C LEU A 112 -16.00 -15.54 5.48
N GLY A 113 -17.12 -15.03 5.97
CA GLY A 113 -17.80 -15.50 7.17
C GLY A 113 -16.91 -15.43 8.42
N VAL A 114 -16.03 -14.43 8.48
CA VAL A 114 -15.19 -14.16 9.67
C VAL A 114 -15.97 -13.20 10.56
N THR A 115 -16.18 -13.58 11.82
CA THR A 115 -16.95 -12.72 12.73
C THR A 115 -16.13 -11.51 13.16
N LEU A 116 -16.78 -10.35 13.28
CA LEU A 116 -16.14 -9.09 13.69
C LEU A 116 -15.35 -9.23 15.00
N GLN A 117 -15.76 -10.16 15.87
CA GLN A 117 -15.12 -10.50 17.14
C GLN A 117 -13.73 -11.10 16.96
N GLU A 118 -13.55 -12.13 16.10
CA GLU A 118 -12.25 -12.78 15.86
C GLU A 118 -11.21 -11.80 15.31
N ALA A 119 -11.66 -10.81 14.54
CA ALA A 119 -10.81 -9.80 13.93
C ALA A 119 -10.62 -8.54 14.79
N LEU A 120 -11.35 -8.41 15.91
CA LEU A 120 -11.14 -7.42 16.97
C LEU A 120 -10.30 -7.99 18.10
N ASP A 121 -10.51 -9.25 18.49
CA ASP A 121 -9.74 -9.96 19.52
C ASP A 121 -8.28 -10.11 19.08
N SER A 122 -8.02 -10.42 17.80
CA SER A 122 -6.65 -10.41 17.24
C SER A 122 -6.01 -9.01 17.24
N ARG A 123 -6.82 -7.94 17.20
CA ARG A 123 -6.33 -6.55 17.27
C ARG A 123 -6.05 -6.10 18.70
N GLN A 124 -6.77 -6.63 19.69
CA GLN A 124 -6.54 -6.33 21.10
C GLN A 124 -5.35 -7.10 21.67
N LEU A 125 -5.21 -8.40 21.35
CA LEU A 125 -4.08 -9.23 21.81
C LEU A 125 -2.72 -8.63 21.45
N ASP A 126 -2.50 -8.20 20.20
CA ASP A 126 -1.25 -7.55 19.79
C ASP A 126 -0.99 -6.20 20.50
N LEU A 127 -2.05 -5.49 20.91
CA LEU A 127 -1.95 -4.20 21.61
C LEU A 127 -1.51 -4.37 23.07
N PHE A 128 -1.68 -5.56 23.64
CA PHE A 128 -1.22 -5.90 24.99
C PHE A 128 0.16 -6.57 24.98
N GLU A 129 0.53 -7.30 23.92
CA GLU A 129 1.87 -7.89 23.78
C GLU A 129 2.97 -6.84 23.49
N GLU A 130 2.66 -5.73 22.79
CA GLU A 130 3.63 -4.64 22.55
C GLU A 130 3.99 -3.82 23.82
N ASN A 131 3.34 -4.04 24.96
CA ASN A 131 3.55 -3.29 26.20
C ASN A 131 4.32 -4.07 27.29
N GLU A 132 4.90 -5.23 27.00
CA GLU A 132 5.64 -6.06 27.96
C GLU A 132 7.19 -6.07 27.80
N GLU A 133 7.79 -5.15 27.03
CA GLU A 133 9.27 -4.96 27.01
C GLU A 133 9.74 -3.55 27.39
#